data_AF-A0A2S4ZYR3-F1
#
_entry.id   AF-A0A2S4ZYR3-F1
#
_cell.length_a   1.000
_cell.length_b   1.000
_cell.length_c   1.000
_cell.angle_alpha   90.00
_cell.angle_beta   90.00
_cell.angle_gamma   90.00
#
_symmetry.space_group_name_H-M   'P 1'
#
loop_
_entity.id
_entity.type
_entity.pdbx_description
1 polymer ?
#
loop_
_entity_poly.entity_id
_entity_poly.type
_entity_poly.pdbx_seq_one_letter_code
_entity_poly.pdbx_strand_id
1 'polypeptide(L)'
;MKTKSQHALFGCLMFLALATTTSSCEKKDDGSYVAPITRYEKVQGQWQLTGLNQTDELAKSTGGSLTQVNLYGKFNFKDMKITFNVDAENNPTSYSVSGNAPELFTKEGFWQMDAAFTTGKTAKIFLYSDEAKTQKIDELEVTTMPGATTNMDLRLVRTSAGTPFLSYQFSLKPVE
;
A
#
# COMPACT_ATOMS: atom_id res chain seq x y z
N MET A 1 -43.35 71.67 -21.00
CA MET A 1 -42.78 71.10 -19.74
C MET A 1 -43.30 69.68 -19.51
N LYS A 2 -42.65 68.65 -20.04
CA LYS A 2 -42.88 67.23 -19.68
C LYS A 2 -41.62 66.42 -20.02
N THR A 3 -40.52 66.64 -19.30
CA THR A 3 -39.25 65.91 -19.54
C THR A 3 -38.55 65.40 -18.28
N LYS A 4 -38.93 65.84 -17.08
CA LYS A 4 -38.27 65.40 -15.83
C LYS A 4 -38.76 64.05 -15.27
N SER A 5 -40.00 63.65 -15.54
CA SER A 5 -40.59 62.43 -14.95
C SER A 5 -40.16 61.13 -15.66
N GLN A 6 -39.84 61.18 -16.96
CA GLN A 6 -39.43 60.00 -17.72
C GLN A 6 -37.98 59.58 -17.46
N HIS A 7 -37.07 60.49 -17.10
CA HIS A 7 -35.68 60.16 -16.80
C HIS A 7 -35.51 59.49 -15.43
N ALA A 8 -36.35 59.84 -14.45
CA ALA A 8 -36.37 59.18 -13.15
C ALA A 8 -36.91 57.75 -13.23
N LEU A 9 -37.93 57.50 -14.06
CA LEU A 9 -38.47 56.15 -14.27
C LEU A 9 -37.49 55.25 -15.04
N PHE A 10 -36.82 55.78 -16.06
CA PHE A 10 -35.84 55.01 -16.85
C PHE A 10 -34.56 54.71 -16.07
N GLY A 11 -34.09 55.66 -15.24
CA GLY A 11 -32.95 55.45 -14.36
C GLY A 11 -33.23 54.43 -13.25
N CYS A 12 -34.44 54.42 -12.70
CA CYS A 12 -34.83 53.44 -11.67
C CYS A 12 -35.00 52.03 -12.25
N LEU A 13 -35.51 51.89 -13.47
CA LEU A 13 -35.61 50.59 -14.16
C LEU A 13 -34.23 50.01 -14.54
N MET A 14 -33.28 50.87 -14.92
CA MET A 14 -31.91 50.46 -15.27
C MET A 14 -31.09 50.05 -14.04
N PHE A 15 -31.34 50.65 -12.88
CA PHE A 15 -30.72 50.25 -11.61
C PHE A 15 -31.28 48.92 -11.06
N LEU A 16 -32.58 48.67 -11.28
CA LEU A 16 -33.24 47.43 -10.86
C LEU A 16 -32.82 46.23 -11.74
N ALA A 17 -32.49 46.47 -13.02
CA ALA A 17 -32.00 45.43 -13.94
C ALA A 17 -30.54 45.00 -13.68
N LEU A 18 -29.71 45.83 -13.04
CA LEU A 18 -28.34 45.47 -12.66
C LEU A 18 -28.27 44.66 -11.36
N ALA A 19 -29.28 44.74 -10.50
CA ALA A 19 -29.29 44.10 -9.17
C ALA A 19 -29.59 42.59 -9.19
N THR A 20 -30.04 42.02 -10.32
CA THR A 20 -30.43 40.59 -10.41
C THR A 20 -29.35 39.68 -10.99
N THR A 21 -28.11 40.15 -11.19
CA THR A 21 -27.07 39.38 -11.92
C THR A 21 -26.02 38.69 -11.06
N THR A 22 -26.10 38.71 -9.71
CA THR A 22 -25.02 38.19 -8.85
C THR A 22 -25.34 36.89 -8.08
N SER A 23 -26.31 36.11 -8.54
CA SER A 23 -26.63 34.79 -7.94
C SER A 23 -26.21 33.62 -8.83
N SER A 24 -25.04 33.67 -9.47
CA SER A 24 -24.39 32.44 -9.94
C SER A 24 -23.48 31.94 -8.82
N CYS A 25 -24.07 31.19 -7.89
CA CYS A 25 -23.29 30.34 -7.00
C CYS A 25 -22.77 29.20 -7.88
N GLU A 26 -21.58 29.38 -8.47
CA GLU A 26 -20.89 28.28 -9.10
C GLU A 26 -20.69 27.21 -8.04
N LYS A 27 -21.50 26.14 -8.11
CA LYS A 27 -21.16 24.90 -7.43
C LYS A 27 -19.85 24.47 -8.08
N LYS A 28 -18.73 24.64 -7.36
CA LYS A 28 -17.49 23.95 -7.71
C LYS A 28 -17.89 22.50 -7.86
N ASP A 29 -17.79 21.98 -9.08
CA ASP A 29 -17.84 20.56 -9.34
C ASP A 29 -16.53 19.99 -8.79
N ASP A 30 -16.53 19.73 -7.48
CA ASP A 30 -15.40 19.20 -6.72
C ASP A 30 -15.28 17.67 -6.86
N GLY A 31 -16.05 17.08 -7.76
CA GLY A 31 -16.08 15.65 -8.02
C GLY A 31 -16.85 14.88 -6.96
N SER A 32 -17.32 13.69 -7.33
CA SER A 32 -17.94 12.77 -6.37
C SER A 32 -16.87 12.17 -5.45
N TYR A 33 -17.17 12.07 -4.15
CA TYR A 33 -16.33 11.36 -3.20
C TYR A 33 -16.04 9.93 -3.68
N VAL A 34 -14.75 9.58 -3.70
CA VAL A 34 -14.27 8.19 -3.87
C VAL A 34 -13.59 7.76 -2.57
N ALA A 35 -13.82 6.52 -2.18
CA ALA A 35 -13.19 5.97 -0.98
C ALA A 35 -11.65 5.93 -1.15
N PRO A 36 -10.87 6.20 -0.10
CA PRO A 36 -9.41 6.09 -0.15
C PRO A 36 -8.95 4.66 -0.43
N ILE A 37 -7.90 4.51 -1.25
CA ILE A 37 -7.27 3.22 -1.55
C ILE A 37 -6.59 2.66 -0.30
N THR A 38 -6.97 1.44 0.07
CA THR A 38 -6.39 0.69 1.19
C THR A 38 -5.01 0.14 0.86
N ARG A 39 -4.26 -0.27 1.89
CA ARG A 39 -3.01 -1.02 1.71
C ARG A 39 -3.27 -2.44 1.17
N TYR A 40 -4.46 -3.01 1.42
CA TYR A 40 -4.84 -4.29 0.86
C TYR A 40 -4.90 -4.23 -0.66
N GLU A 41 -5.53 -3.19 -1.21
CA GLU A 41 -5.62 -2.98 -2.66
C GLU A 41 -4.26 -2.79 -3.34
N LYS A 42 -3.26 -2.32 -2.59
CA LYS A 42 -1.89 -2.16 -3.09
C LYS A 42 -1.11 -3.47 -3.08
N VAL A 43 -1.31 -4.30 -2.05
CA VAL A 43 -0.56 -5.54 -1.81
C VAL A 43 -1.20 -6.76 -2.49
N GLN A 44 -2.51 -6.73 -2.74
CA GLN A 44 -3.21 -7.84 -3.39
C GLN A 44 -2.60 -8.22 -4.74
N GLY A 45 -2.81 -9.47 -5.13
CA GLY A 45 -2.35 -10.01 -6.41
C GLY A 45 -1.11 -10.88 -6.26
N GLN A 46 -0.50 -11.17 -7.41
CA GLN A 46 0.61 -12.11 -7.52
C GLN A 46 1.93 -11.39 -7.77
N TRP A 47 2.96 -11.80 -7.02
CA TRP A 47 4.24 -11.14 -6.94
C TRP A 47 5.36 -12.14 -7.21
N GLN A 48 6.18 -11.92 -8.24
CA GLN A 48 7.32 -12.77 -8.57
C GLN A 48 8.60 -12.26 -7.92
N LEU A 49 9.39 -13.18 -7.37
CA LEU A 49 10.70 -12.88 -6.80
C LEU A 49 11.69 -12.45 -7.88
N THR A 50 12.36 -11.33 -7.64
CA THR A 50 13.44 -10.82 -8.48
C THR A 50 14.76 -10.68 -7.73
N GLY A 51 14.72 -10.70 -6.40
CA GLY A 51 15.89 -10.64 -5.54
C GLY A 51 15.63 -11.18 -4.14
N LEU A 52 16.65 -11.80 -3.56
CA LEU A 52 16.65 -12.31 -2.18
C LEU A 52 18.04 -12.15 -1.60
N ASN A 53 18.15 -11.31 -0.58
CA ASN A 53 19.39 -11.09 0.17
C ASN A 53 19.18 -11.49 1.62
N GLN A 54 20.12 -12.27 2.16
CA GLN A 54 20.19 -12.57 3.58
C GLN A 54 21.23 -11.65 4.23
N THR A 55 20.90 -11.03 5.35
CA THR A 55 21.81 -10.21 6.15
C THR A 55 21.99 -10.83 7.52
N ASP A 56 23.24 -11.05 7.92
CA ASP A 56 23.61 -11.36 9.30
C ASP A 56 23.61 -10.06 10.10
N GLU A 57 22.57 -9.88 10.92
CA GLU A 57 22.38 -8.66 11.71
C GLU A 57 23.36 -8.59 12.88
N LEU A 58 23.82 -9.75 13.40
CA LEU A 58 24.84 -9.78 14.46
C LEU A 58 26.17 -9.31 13.91
N ALA A 59 26.65 -9.92 12.82
CA ALA A 59 27.90 -9.53 12.18
C ALA A 59 27.87 -8.06 11.77
N LYS A 60 26.73 -7.57 11.25
CA LYS A 60 26.55 -6.15 10.92
C LYS A 60 26.68 -5.24 12.14
N SER A 61 26.08 -5.63 13.27
CA SER A 61 26.16 -4.85 14.51
C SER A 61 27.56 -4.84 15.14
N THR A 62 28.36 -5.89 14.92
CA THR A 62 29.71 -6.03 15.49
C THR A 62 30.84 -5.65 14.52
N GLY A 63 30.52 -5.11 13.34
CA GLY A 63 31.52 -4.67 12.35
C GLY A 63 32.21 -5.79 11.56
N GLY A 64 31.57 -6.94 11.41
CA GLY A 64 32.04 -8.05 10.57
C GLY A 64 32.12 -7.65 9.09
N SER A 65 32.99 -8.33 8.34
CA SER A 65 33.25 -8.04 6.92
C SER A 65 32.27 -8.71 5.94
N LEU A 66 31.65 -9.82 6.34
CA LEU A 66 30.69 -10.57 5.51
C LEU A 66 29.31 -10.53 6.16
N THR A 67 28.58 -9.45 5.89
CA THR A 67 27.28 -9.19 6.52
C THR A 67 26.10 -9.58 5.64
N GLN A 68 26.29 -9.75 4.33
CA GLN A 68 25.21 -9.99 3.39
C GLN A 68 25.57 -11.02 2.33
N VAL A 69 24.60 -11.87 1.99
CA VAL A 69 24.70 -12.88 0.93
C VAL A 69 23.49 -12.77 0.02
N ASN A 70 23.72 -12.65 -1.29
CA ASN A 70 22.66 -12.78 -2.29
C ASN A 70 22.33 -14.27 -2.48
N LEU A 71 21.11 -14.66 -2.10
CA LEU A 71 20.61 -16.02 -2.23
C LEU A 71 19.97 -16.25 -3.61
N TYR A 72 19.34 -15.23 -4.19
CA TYR A 72 18.63 -15.36 -5.47
C TYR A 72 19.53 -15.80 -6.64
N GLY A 73 20.78 -15.32 -6.69
CA GLY A 73 21.74 -15.74 -7.72
C GLY A 73 22.39 -17.10 -7.44
N LYS A 74 22.31 -17.60 -6.20
CA LYS A 74 22.93 -18.87 -5.76
C LYS A 74 21.98 -20.05 -5.84
N PHE A 75 20.68 -19.80 -5.74
CA PHE A 75 19.63 -20.82 -5.76
C PHE A 75 18.62 -20.51 -6.87
N ASN A 76 17.99 -21.55 -7.44
CA ASN A 76 17.06 -21.37 -8.56
C ASN A 76 15.67 -20.92 -8.08
N PHE A 77 15.54 -19.70 -7.58
CA PHE A 77 14.27 -19.14 -7.06
C PHE A 77 13.50 -18.28 -8.07
N LYS A 78 13.82 -18.39 -9.37
CA LYS A 78 13.26 -17.53 -10.44
C LYS A 78 11.76 -17.71 -10.66
N ASP A 79 11.25 -18.89 -10.33
CA ASP A 79 9.84 -19.26 -10.45
C ASP A 79 9.05 -19.00 -9.16
N MET A 80 9.70 -18.54 -8.09
CA MET A 80 9.04 -18.24 -6.82
C MET A 80 8.05 -17.09 -7.00
N LYS A 81 6.80 -17.32 -6.57
CA LYS A 81 5.75 -16.31 -6.55
C LYS A 81 5.00 -16.33 -5.22
N ILE A 82 4.61 -15.15 -4.74
CA ILE A 82 3.74 -14.98 -3.58
C ILE A 82 2.43 -14.36 -4.06
N THR A 83 1.30 -14.93 -3.67
CA THR A 83 -0.03 -14.42 -3.99
C THR A 83 -0.72 -13.98 -2.71
N PHE A 84 -1.25 -12.76 -2.69
CA PHE A 84 -2.07 -12.21 -1.62
C PHE A 84 -3.50 -12.02 -2.13
N ASN A 85 -4.45 -12.81 -1.62
CA ASN A 85 -5.84 -12.77 -2.06
C ASN A 85 -6.68 -11.87 -1.16
N VAL A 86 -7.73 -11.28 -1.73
CA VAL A 86 -8.76 -10.53 -1.02
C VAL A 86 -10.14 -11.04 -1.41
N ASP A 87 -11.17 -10.65 -0.66
CA ASP A 87 -12.58 -10.87 -1.00
C ASP A 87 -13.14 -9.75 -1.91
N ALA A 88 -14.44 -9.78 -2.21
CA ALA A 88 -15.11 -8.80 -3.06
C ALA A 88 -15.12 -7.38 -2.46
N GLU A 89 -14.97 -7.28 -1.14
CA GLU A 89 -14.93 -6.04 -0.38
C GLU A 89 -13.48 -5.56 -0.11
N ASN A 90 -12.47 -6.16 -0.75
CA ASN A 90 -11.04 -5.90 -0.57
C ASN A 90 -10.49 -6.24 0.83
N ASN A 91 -11.14 -7.10 1.60
CA ASN A 91 -10.58 -7.61 2.84
C ASN A 91 -9.60 -8.76 2.55
N PRO A 92 -8.46 -8.84 3.26
CA PRO A 92 -7.48 -9.88 3.02
C PRO A 92 -7.99 -11.25 3.43
N THR A 93 -7.76 -12.26 2.59
CA THR A 93 -8.18 -13.64 2.81
C THR A 93 -6.96 -14.54 2.98
N SER A 94 -6.64 -15.34 1.97
CA SER A 94 -5.54 -16.28 1.96
C SER A 94 -4.29 -15.71 1.30
N TYR A 95 -3.14 -16.27 1.64
CA TYR A 95 -1.92 -16.10 0.86
C TYR A 95 -1.36 -17.47 0.48
N SER A 96 -0.56 -17.49 -0.59
CA SER A 96 0.16 -18.69 -1.00
C SER A 96 1.50 -18.35 -1.62
N VAL A 97 2.44 -19.27 -1.52
CA VAL A 97 3.78 -19.20 -2.09
C VAL A 97 3.96 -20.42 -2.98
N SER A 98 4.30 -20.18 -4.24
CA SER A 98 4.46 -21.19 -5.28
C SER A 98 5.84 -21.11 -5.93
N GLY A 99 6.20 -22.12 -6.73
CA GLY A 99 7.51 -22.27 -7.34
C GLY A 99 8.56 -22.83 -6.37
N ASN A 100 9.83 -22.72 -6.74
CA ASN A 100 10.94 -23.11 -5.88
C ASN A 100 11.20 -22.04 -4.83
N ALA A 101 10.36 -22.01 -3.80
CA ALA A 101 10.47 -21.08 -2.68
C ALA A 101 11.37 -21.65 -1.58
N PRO A 102 12.25 -20.85 -0.97
CA PRO A 102 12.99 -21.28 0.20
C PRO A 102 12.03 -21.48 1.38
N GLU A 103 12.32 -22.44 2.26
CA GLU A 103 11.50 -22.74 3.45
C GLU A 103 11.77 -21.73 4.57
N LEU A 104 11.61 -20.44 4.26
CA LEU A 104 11.80 -19.35 5.20
C LEU A 104 10.55 -19.11 6.03
N PHE A 105 9.36 -19.35 5.50
CA PHE A 105 8.07 -19.21 6.20
C PHE A 105 7.05 -20.17 5.57
N THR A 106 5.90 -20.32 6.22
CA THR A 106 4.81 -21.19 5.75
C THR A 106 4.33 -20.78 4.37
N LYS A 107 4.21 -21.76 3.47
CA LYS A 107 3.89 -21.52 2.06
C LYS A 107 2.44 -21.13 1.82
N GLU A 108 1.54 -21.32 2.78
CA GLU A 108 0.14 -20.95 2.66
C GLU A 108 -0.44 -20.62 4.04
N GLY A 109 -1.56 -19.89 4.03
CA GLY A 109 -2.28 -19.49 5.23
C GLY A 109 -3.17 -18.28 4.95
N PHE A 110 -3.39 -17.47 5.98
CA PHE A 110 -4.17 -16.24 5.91
C PHE A 110 -3.29 -15.04 6.20
N TRP A 111 -3.66 -13.87 5.70
CA TRP A 111 -2.84 -12.67 5.88
C TRP A 111 -3.66 -11.46 6.30
N GLN A 112 -2.98 -10.48 6.88
CA GLN A 112 -3.55 -9.16 7.15
C GLN A 112 -2.44 -8.11 7.26
N MET A 113 -2.72 -6.88 6.88
CA MET A 113 -1.87 -5.74 7.22
C MET A 113 -2.03 -5.35 8.69
N ASP A 114 -1.03 -4.69 9.25
CA ASP A 114 -1.09 -4.05 10.57
C ASP A 114 -2.21 -3.00 10.68
N ALA A 115 -2.56 -2.35 9.58
CA ALA A 115 -3.73 -1.48 9.46
C ALA A 115 -4.14 -1.34 7.98
N ALA A 116 -5.40 -0.99 7.72
CA ALA A 116 -5.92 -0.80 6.36
C ALA A 116 -5.31 0.40 5.63
N PHE A 117 -4.87 1.44 6.36
CA PHE A 117 -4.33 2.69 5.80
C PHE A 117 -2.95 3.02 6.38
N THR A 118 -2.23 3.93 5.74
CA THR A 118 -0.88 4.36 6.19
C THR A 118 -0.94 5.03 7.56
N THR A 119 -0.08 4.59 8.49
CA THR A 119 -0.07 5.04 9.90
C THR A 119 1.19 5.80 10.30
N GLY A 120 2.07 6.13 9.34
CA GLY A 120 3.38 6.75 9.60
C GLY A 120 4.44 5.81 10.19
N LYS A 121 4.08 4.55 10.46
CA LYS A 121 5.00 3.47 10.87
C LYS A 121 5.31 2.56 9.68
N THR A 122 6.39 1.77 9.79
CA THR A 122 6.68 0.70 8.84
C THR A 122 5.48 -0.26 8.77
N ALA A 123 4.96 -0.45 7.56
CA ALA A 123 3.84 -1.34 7.32
C ALA A 123 4.26 -2.79 7.55
N LYS A 124 3.36 -3.61 8.07
CA LYS A 124 3.62 -5.03 8.34
C LYS A 124 2.49 -5.88 7.78
N ILE A 125 2.86 -7.02 7.22
CA ILE A 125 1.96 -8.11 6.85
C ILE A 125 2.11 -9.17 7.93
N PHE A 126 1.02 -9.51 8.60
CA PHE A 126 0.92 -10.63 9.51
C PHE A 126 0.42 -11.85 8.75
N LEU A 127 1.07 -12.99 8.95
CA LEU A 127 0.66 -14.28 8.41
C LEU A 127 0.03 -15.11 9.54
N TYR A 128 -1.03 -15.85 9.22
CA TYR A 128 -1.84 -16.60 10.16
C TYR A 128 -2.08 -18.03 9.66
N SER A 129 -2.26 -18.96 10.59
CA SER A 129 -2.60 -20.35 10.27
C SER A 129 -4.11 -20.60 10.15
N ASP A 130 -4.93 -19.70 10.67
CA ASP A 130 -6.39 -19.81 10.73
C ASP A 130 -7.10 -18.63 10.05
N GLU A 131 -8.28 -18.88 9.50
CA GLU A 131 -9.09 -17.87 8.80
C GLU A 131 -9.58 -16.75 9.74
N ALA A 132 -9.80 -17.10 11.01
CA ALA A 132 -10.16 -16.14 12.05
C ALA A 132 -8.99 -15.21 12.45
N LYS A 133 -7.78 -15.42 11.90
CA LYS A 133 -6.57 -14.61 12.11
C LYS A 133 -6.23 -14.45 13.59
N THR A 134 -6.35 -15.54 14.35
CA THR A 134 -6.06 -15.55 15.80
C THR A 134 -4.66 -16.08 16.11
N GLN A 135 -4.11 -16.96 15.26
CA GLN A 135 -2.81 -17.60 15.45
C GLN A 135 -1.80 -17.05 14.45
N LYS A 136 -1.12 -15.95 14.83
CA LYS A 136 -0.04 -15.36 14.02
C LYS A 136 1.15 -16.30 13.97
N ILE A 137 1.57 -16.67 12.76
CA ILE A 137 2.68 -17.59 12.51
C ILE A 137 3.95 -16.88 12.03
N ASP A 138 3.81 -15.76 11.32
CA ASP A 138 4.97 -14.96 10.92
C ASP A 138 4.59 -13.49 10.66
N GLU A 139 5.63 -12.68 10.44
CA GLU A 139 5.50 -11.24 10.17
C GLU A 139 6.51 -10.80 9.11
N LEU A 140 6.01 -10.07 8.11
CA LEU A 140 6.81 -9.48 7.04
C LEU A 140 6.69 -7.96 7.11
N GLU A 141 7.81 -7.25 7.19
CA GLU A 141 7.83 -5.80 7.06
C GLU A 141 7.77 -5.41 5.59
N VAL A 142 6.89 -4.48 5.23
CA VAL A 142 6.84 -3.93 3.87
C VAL A 142 7.77 -2.72 3.82
N THR A 143 8.97 -2.92 3.28
CA THR A 143 9.98 -1.85 3.19
C THR A 143 9.71 -0.92 2.01
N THR A 144 9.13 -1.45 0.93
CA THR A 144 8.69 -0.67 -0.24
C THR A 144 7.25 -1.05 -0.55
N MET A 145 6.33 -0.11 -0.34
CA MET A 145 4.91 -0.29 -0.61
C MET A 145 4.62 -0.02 -2.09
N PRO A 146 3.97 -0.95 -2.82
CA PRO A 146 3.57 -0.71 -4.20
C PRO A 146 2.54 0.43 -4.32
N GLY A 147 2.56 1.12 -5.46
CA GLY A 147 1.66 2.23 -5.78
C GLY A 147 2.40 3.36 -6.49
N ALA A 148 3.32 4.03 -5.78
CA ALA A 148 4.23 5.01 -6.41
C ALA A 148 5.34 4.31 -7.21
N THR A 149 5.78 3.15 -6.71
CA THR A 149 6.65 2.21 -7.41
C THR A 149 5.86 0.98 -7.79
N THR A 150 6.20 0.34 -8.91
CA THR A 150 5.54 -0.89 -9.35
C THR A 150 5.97 -2.11 -8.55
N ASN A 151 7.12 -2.05 -7.88
CA ASN A 151 7.69 -3.16 -7.13
C ASN A 151 7.24 -3.13 -5.66
N MET A 152 7.33 -4.30 -5.03
CA MET A 152 7.15 -4.47 -3.59
C MET A 152 8.41 -5.09 -3.00
N ASP A 153 8.87 -4.54 -1.87
CA ASP A 153 9.97 -5.12 -1.12
C ASP A 153 9.48 -5.53 0.26
N LEU A 154 9.79 -6.76 0.65
CA LEU A 154 9.44 -7.34 1.95
C LEU A 154 10.70 -7.68 2.73
N ARG A 155 10.64 -7.55 4.05
CA ARG A 155 11.71 -7.95 4.96
C ARG A 155 11.18 -8.89 6.03
N LEU A 156 11.79 -10.06 6.13
CA LEU A 156 11.57 -11.01 7.22
C LEU A 156 12.74 -10.89 8.21
N VAL A 157 12.46 -10.74 9.50
CA VAL A 157 13.48 -10.62 10.54
C VAL A 157 13.35 -11.79 11.52
N ARG A 158 14.42 -12.55 11.69
CA ARG A 158 14.53 -13.59 12.72
C ARG A 158 15.17 -12.99 13.96
N THR A 159 14.47 -13.17 15.08
CA THR A 159 14.89 -12.65 16.38
C THR A 159 15.10 -13.81 17.35
N SER A 160 16.05 -13.63 18.27
CA SER A 160 16.26 -14.51 19.41
C SER A 160 16.34 -13.64 20.65
N ALA A 161 15.52 -13.93 21.66
CA ALA A 161 15.39 -13.11 22.87
C ALA A 161 15.15 -11.60 22.58
N GLY A 162 14.44 -11.28 21.49
CA GLY A 162 14.17 -9.90 21.07
C GLY A 162 15.28 -9.23 20.26
N THR A 163 16.44 -9.87 20.10
CA THR A 163 17.55 -9.35 19.28
C THR A 163 17.47 -9.92 17.86
N PRO A 164 17.43 -9.08 16.81
CA PRO A 164 17.57 -9.53 15.43
C PRO A 164 18.94 -10.15 15.20
N PHE A 165 18.98 -11.36 14.62
CA PHE A 165 20.24 -11.99 14.24
C PHE A 165 20.34 -12.25 12.74
N LEU A 166 19.20 -12.39 12.06
CA LEU A 166 19.17 -12.64 10.62
C LEU A 166 17.99 -11.92 10.00
N SER A 167 18.18 -11.33 8.82
CA SER A 167 17.07 -10.82 8.04
C SER A 167 17.15 -11.24 6.58
N TYR A 168 15.99 -11.32 5.94
CA TYR A 168 15.83 -11.64 4.53
C TYR A 168 15.10 -10.50 3.85
N GLN A 169 15.72 -9.91 2.84
CA GLN A 169 15.12 -8.89 2.00
C GLN A 169 14.68 -9.53 0.69
N PHE A 170 13.37 -9.56 0.46
CA PHE A 170 12.73 -9.99 -0.78
C PHE A 170 12.45 -8.77 -1.64
N SER A 171 12.81 -8.85 -2.91
CA SER A 171 12.38 -7.89 -3.93
C SER A 171 11.46 -8.59 -4.90
N LEU A 172 10.29 -7.98 -5.11
CA LEU A 172 9.18 -8.56 -5.83
C LEU A 172 8.68 -7.61 -6.91
N LYS A 173 8.27 -8.18 -8.04
CA LYS A 173 7.56 -7.47 -9.11
C LYS A 173 6.17 -8.08 -9.31
N PRO A 174 5.18 -7.31 -9.76
CA PRO A 174 3.88 -7.87 -10.10
C PRO A 174 4.04 -8.89 -11.24
N VAL A 175 3.23 -9.94 -11.20
CA VAL A 175 3.06 -10.86 -12.32
C VAL A 175 2.00 -10.26 -13.24
N GLU A 176 2.40 -10.00 -14.48
CA GLU A 176 1.49 -9.58 -15.57
C GLU A 176 0.53 -10.70 -15.96
#